data_AF-A0A7V5PBI7-F1
#
_entry.id   AF-A0A7V5PBI7-F1
#
_cell.length_a   1.000
_cell.length_b   1.000
_cell.length_c   1.000
_cell.angle_alpha   90.00
_cell.angle_beta   90.00
_cell.angle_gamma   90.00
#
_symmetry.space_group_name_H-M   'P 1'
#
loop_
_entity.id
_entity.type
_entity.pdbx_description
1 polymer ?
#
loop_
_entity_poly.entity_id
_entity_poly.type
_entity_poly.pdbx_seq_one_letter_code
_entity_poly.pdbx_strand_id
1 'polypeptide(L)'
;MDEFNYGIHAYSMLLGLLGPGVESVRYLGSHGQKEIELVWADGKRAVLVVGAPSGGRWLPFYATVVSDRAINHIVADASKLYRALLEALLPYYAGDKPAPLTFEALIQPELAALAARQSWQQEGRRVFLSDLRLDDPGYDGAAFAAGYRLQRLAARKK
;
A
#
# COMPACT_ATOMS: atom_id res chain seq x y z
N MET A 1 11.64 -5.97 -6.75
CA MET A 1 10.17 -5.96 -6.68
C MET A 1 9.74 -4.51 -6.61
N ASP A 2 8.77 -4.11 -7.43
CA ASP A 2 8.26 -2.74 -7.50
C ASP A 2 7.39 -2.39 -6.27
N GLU A 3 7.40 -1.13 -5.89
CA GLU A 3 6.61 -0.49 -4.83
C GLU A 3 5.10 -0.74 -5.01
N PHE A 4 4.62 -0.86 -6.24
CA PHE A 4 3.21 -1.13 -6.48
C PHE A 4 2.86 -2.60 -6.24
N ASN A 5 3.57 -3.54 -6.87
CA ASN A 5 3.19 -4.96 -6.85
C ASN A 5 3.09 -5.57 -5.43
N TYR A 6 3.97 -5.19 -4.52
CA TYR A 6 3.95 -5.74 -3.15
C TYR A 6 3.79 -4.67 -2.08
N GLY A 7 4.21 -3.43 -2.36
CA GLY A 7 3.95 -2.33 -1.44
C GLY A 7 2.47 -1.99 -1.34
N ILE A 8 1.64 -2.30 -2.35
CA ILE A 8 0.18 -2.10 -2.28
C ILE A 8 -0.43 -2.77 -1.05
N HIS A 9 0.05 -3.95 -0.64
CA HIS A 9 -0.43 -4.61 0.58
C HIS A 9 -0.18 -3.77 1.84
N ALA A 10 0.90 -3.00 1.88
CA ALA A 10 1.20 -2.11 3.00
C ALA A 10 0.24 -0.90 2.99
N TYR A 11 -0.08 -0.34 1.82
CA TYR A 11 -1.14 0.67 1.69
C TYR A 11 -2.51 0.09 2.12
N SER A 12 -2.89 -1.09 1.62
CA SER A 12 -4.15 -1.75 1.98
C SER A 12 -4.25 -2.06 3.48
N MET A 13 -3.17 -2.53 4.10
CA MET A 13 -3.12 -2.75 5.55
C MET A 13 -3.34 -1.45 6.31
N LEU A 14 -2.66 -0.38 5.89
CA LEU A 14 -2.77 0.92 6.53
C LEU A 14 -4.19 1.49 6.46
N LEU A 15 -4.83 1.42 5.29
CA LEU A 15 -6.23 1.84 5.12
C LEU A 15 -7.21 0.89 5.82
N GLY A 16 -6.89 -0.39 5.92
CA GLY A 16 -7.65 -1.34 6.74
C GLY A 16 -7.62 -1.01 8.23
N LEU A 17 -6.52 -0.43 8.73
CA LEU A 17 -6.36 -0.03 10.12
C LEU A 17 -6.95 1.35 10.44
N LEU A 18 -6.75 2.33 9.55
CA LEU A 18 -7.14 3.73 9.79
C LEU A 18 -8.43 4.14 9.09
N GLY A 19 -9.00 3.26 8.27
CA GLY A 19 -10.15 3.55 7.42
C GLY A 19 -9.79 4.39 6.20
N PRO A 20 -10.77 4.66 5.32
CA PRO A 20 -10.60 5.54 4.18
C PRO A 20 -10.45 7.00 4.64
N GLY A 21 -10.17 7.88 3.68
CA GLY A 21 -10.14 9.34 3.88
C GLY A 21 -8.73 9.93 3.85
N VAL A 22 -7.79 9.25 3.20
CA VAL A 22 -6.48 9.84 2.88
C VAL A 22 -6.70 11.12 2.06
N GLU A 23 -6.14 12.22 2.52
CA GLU A 23 -6.20 13.52 1.88
C GLU A 23 -4.95 13.77 1.03
N SER A 24 -3.77 13.48 1.59
CA SER A 24 -2.50 13.77 0.91
C SER A 24 -1.40 12.76 1.25
N VAL A 25 -0.43 12.69 0.35
CA VAL A 25 0.73 11.80 0.42
C VAL A 25 2.01 12.58 0.15
N ARG A 26 3.09 12.21 0.85
CA ARG A 26 4.41 12.81 0.67
C ARG A 26 5.53 11.79 0.79
N TYR A 27 6.38 11.69 -0.22
CA TYR A 27 7.66 10.99 -0.14
C TYR A 27 8.61 11.75 0.79
N LEU A 28 9.15 11.07 1.79
CA LEU A 28 10.04 11.67 2.81
C LEU A 28 11.52 11.43 2.50
N GLY A 29 11.84 10.31 1.82
CA GLY A 29 13.20 9.90 1.56
C GLY A 29 13.32 8.39 1.37
N SER A 30 14.56 7.93 1.24
CA SER A 30 14.83 6.49 1.15
C SER A 30 16.20 6.15 1.69
N HIS A 31 16.29 5.02 2.40
CA HIS A 31 17.55 4.36 2.75
C HIS A 31 17.36 2.85 2.64
N GLY A 32 17.49 2.33 1.41
CA GLY A 32 17.17 0.94 1.05
C GLY A 32 15.69 0.71 0.77
N GLN A 33 14.81 1.25 1.62
CA GLN A 33 13.36 1.33 1.40
C GLN A 33 12.91 2.79 1.35
N LYS A 34 11.76 3.04 0.73
CA LYS A 34 11.14 4.37 0.68
C LYS A 34 10.28 4.61 1.90
N GLU A 35 10.31 5.85 2.37
CA GLU A 35 9.47 6.35 3.46
C GLU A 35 8.46 7.34 2.90
N ILE A 36 7.20 7.11 3.22
CA ILE A 36 6.06 7.80 2.61
C ILE A 36 5.09 8.20 3.72
N GLU A 37 4.84 9.49 3.87
CA GLU A 37 3.82 10.01 4.76
C GLU A 37 2.45 9.99 4.09
N LEU A 38 1.43 9.52 4.79
CA LEU A 38 0.02 9.66 4.43
C LEU A 38 -0.70 10.46 5.51
N VAL A 39 -1.56 11.40 5.11
CA VAL A 39 -2.35 12.24 6.00
C VAL A 39 -3.82 12.12 5.62
N TRP A 40 -4.68 11.86 6.61
CA TRP A 40 -6.12 11.82 6.47
C TRP A 40 -6.73 13.20 6.72
N ALA A 41 -7.90 13.46 6.13
CA ALA A 41 -8.61 14.74 6.28
C ALA A 41 -8.98 15.07 7.74
N ASP A 42 -9.10 14.06 8.60
CA ASP A 42 -9.36 14.22 10.04
C ASP A 42 -8.09 14.34 10.90
N GLY A 43 -6.92 14.47 10.26
CA GLY A 43 -5.63 14.71 10.94
C GLY A 43 -4.87 13.45 11.33
N LYS A 44 -5.42 12.24 11.14
CA LYS A 44 -4.62 11.01 11.30
C LYS A 44 -3.43 11.01 10.35
N ARG A 45 -2.32 10.43 10.79
CA ARG A 45 -1.08 10.37 10.00
C ARG A 45 -0.42 9.01 10.13
N ALA A 46 0.23 8.59 9.06
CA ALA A 46 1.04 7.40 9.04
C ALA A 46 2.32 7.60 8.23
N VAL A 47 3.37 6.89 8.60
CA VAL A 47 4.58 6.72 7.80
C VAL A 47 4.63 5.28 7.34
N LEU A 48 4.59 5.09 6.03
CA LEU A 48 4.69 3.81 5.36
C LEU A 48 6.12 3.60 4.89
N VAL A 49 6.67 2.41 5.17
CA VAL A 49 7.99 2.00 4.68
C VAL A 49 7.82 0.88 3.68
N VAL A 50 8.16 1.12 2.41
CA VAL A 50 7.98 0.16 1.31
C VAL A 50 9.25 0.00 0.49
N GLY A 51 9.52 -1.22 0.04
CA GLY A 51 10.67 -1.53 -0.79
C GLY A 51 11.24 -2.90 -0.48
N ALA A 52 12.12 -3.38 -1.35
CA ALA A 52 12.79 -4.66 -1.12
C ALA A 52 13.74 -4.54 0.09
N PRO A 53 13.75 -5.52 1.01
CA PRO A 53 14.70 -5.53 2.11
C PRO A 53 16.13 -5.70 1.56
N SER A 54 17.05 -4.85 2.01
CA SER A 54 18.46 -4.83 1.59
C SER A 54 19.21 -6.12 1.91
N GLY A 55 18.77 -6.87 2.93
CA GLY A 55 19.34 -8.18 3.31
C GLY A 55 18.65 -9.40 2.67
N GLY A 56 17.67 -9.23 1.77
CA GLY A 56 16.95 -10.32 1.10
C GLY A 56 16.01 -11.14 1.98
N ARG A 57 16.00 -10.92 3.30
CA ARG A 57 15.04 -11.54 4.23
C ARG A 57 13.74 -10.75 4.24
N TRP A 58 12.65 -11.41 3.85
CA TRP A 58 11.31 -10.88 3.95
C TRP A 58 10.91 -10.76 5.43
N LEU A 59 10.54 -9.55 5.84
CA LEU A 59 9.90 -9.31 7.13
C LEU A 59 8.38 -9.49 6.99
N PRO A 60 7.68 -9.92 8.04
CA PRO A 60 6.22 -9.89 8.05
C PRO A 60 5.74 -8.44 7.92
N PHE A 61 4.54 -8.25 7.38
CA PHE A 61 3.89 -6.94 7.40
C PHE A 61 3.50 -6.60 8.84
N TYR A 62 3.87 -5.42 9.31
CA TYR A 62 3.53 -4.96 10.65
C TYR A 62 3.20 -3.48 10.66
N ALA A 63 2.50 -3.06 11.71
CA ALA A 63 2.25 -1.66 12.01
C ALA A 63 2.39 -1.42 13.51
N THR A 64 2.91 -0.24 13.86
CA THR A 64 2.82 0.27 15.23
C THR A 64 1.86 1.44 15.23
N VAL A 65 0.74 1.29 15.93
CA VAL A 65 -0.31 2.30 16.05
C VAL A 65 -0.18 2.95 17.42
N VAL A 66 0.00 4.27 17.41
CA VAL A 66 0.10 5.09 18.63
C VAL A 66 -1.16 5.96 18.72
N SER A 67 -1.84 5.89 19.86
CA SER A 67 -2.97 6.77 20.19
C SER A 67 -2.81 7.40 21.57
N ASP A 68 -3.78 8.21 21.97
CA ASP A 68 -3.88 8.80 23.31
C ASP A 68 -4.14 7.77 24.42
N ARG A 69 -4.56 6.55 24.07
CA ARG A 69 -4.93 5.50 25.02
C ARG A 69 -3.97 4.32 25.05
N ALA A 70 -3.32 3.99 23.93
CA ALA A 70 -2.50 2.80 23.83
C ALA A 70 -1.47 2.87 22.70
N ILE A 71 -0.46 2.02 22.82
CA ILE A 71 0.47 1.68 21.74
C ILE A 71 0.23 0.23 21.38
N ASN A 72 -0.14 -0.04 20.13
CA ASN A 72 -0.41 -1.39 19.62
C ASN A 72 0.59 -1.74 18.54
N HIS A 73 1.27 -2.88 18.66
CA HIS A 73 2.10 -3.44 17.60
C HIS A 73 1.38 -4.64 16.99
N ILE A 74 1.08 -4.55 15.70
CA ILE A 74 0.31 -5.53 14.94
C ILE A 74 1.26 -6.18 13.95
N VAL A 75 1.36 -7.50 14.00
CA VAL A 75 2.09 -8.30 13.01
C VAL A 75 1.08 -9.17 12.27
N ALA A 76 1.02 -9.03 10.94
CA ALA A 76 0.10 -9.78 10.12
C ALA A 76 0.47 -11.26 10.08
N ASP A 77 -0.50 -12.12 10.42
CA ASP A 77 -0.37 -13.57 10.25
C ASP A 77 -0.71 -13.94 8.79
N ALA A 78 0.32 -14.07 7.97
CA ALA A 78 0.19 -14.36 6.54
C ALA A 78 -0.59 -15.66 6.26
N SER A 79 -0.61 -16.61 7.19
CA SER A 79 -1.34 -17.88 7.04
C SER A 79 -2.87 -17.72 7.09
N LYS A 80 -3.37 -16.60 7.64
CA LYS A 80 -4.80 -16.35 7.86
C LYS A 80 -5.42 -15.37 6.86
N LEU A 81 -4.60 -14.63 6.12
CA LEU A 81 -5.08 -13.53 5.26
C LEU A 81 -6.09 -13.99 4.20
N TYR A 82 -5.82 -15.10 3.52
CA TYR A 82 -6.71 -15.58 2.46
C TYR A 82 -8.06 -16.05 3.00
N ARG A 83 -8.07 -16.73 4.16
CA ARG A 83 -9.32 -17.10 4.83
C ARG A 83 -10.13 -15.85 5.19
N ALA A 84 -9.51 -14.87 5.85
CA ALA A 84 -10.18 -13.64 6.24
C ALA A 84 -10.75 -12.87 5.04
N LEU A 85 -10.01 -12.84 3.91
CA LEU A 85 -10.50 -12.24 2.67
C LEU A 85 -11.75 -12.96 2.14
N LEU A 86 -11.73 -14.29 2.08
CA LEU A 86 -12.87 -15.06 1.59
C LEU A 86 -14.09 -14.94 2.51
N GLU A 87 -13.89 -14.92 3.83
CA GLU A 87 -14.96 -14.71 4.81
C GLU A 87 -15.63 -13.34 4.65
N ALA A 88 -14.88 -12.33 4.21
CA ALA A 88 -15.42 -11.00 3.93
C ALA A 88 -16.15 -10.93 2.57
N LEU A 89 -15.62 -11.56 1.52
CA LEU A 89 -16.12 -11.42 0.15
C LEU A 89 -17.21 -12.42 -0.25
N LEU A 90 -17.16 -13.66 0.21
CA LEU A 90 -18.09 -14.70 -0.23
C LEU A 90 -19.56 -14.37 0.09
N PRO A 91 -19.93 -13.80 1.26
CA PRO A 91 -21.32 -13.39 1.50
C PRO A 91 -21.81 -12.33 0.50
N TYR A 92 -20.94 -11.43 0.05
CA TYR A 92 -21.29 -10.47 -1.00
C TYR A 92 -21.48 -11.17 -2.35
N TYR A 93 -20.57 -12.05 -2.74
CA TYR A 93 -20.69 -12.80 -4.01
C TYR A 93 -21.87 -13.76 -4.04
N ALA A 94 -22.32 -14.26 -2.90
CA ALA A 94 -23.53 -15.06 -2.77
C ALA A 94 -24.83 -14.24 -2.84
N GLY A 95 -24.73 -12.90 -2.74
CA GLY A 95 -25.90 -12.01 -2.68
C GLY A 95 -26.50 -11.85 -1.28
N ASP A 96 -25.87 -12.42 -0.25
CA ASP A 96 -26.37 -12.43 1.14
C ASP A 96 -26.08 -11.12 1.88
N LYS A 97 -25.04 -10.38 1.46
CA LYS A 97 -24.60 -9.13 2.10
C LYS A 97 -24.27 -8.07 1.03
N PRO A 98 -24.35 -6.76 1.37
CA PRO A 98 -23.82 -5.72 0.49
C PRO A 98 -22.29 -5.85 0.34
N ALA A 99 -21.74 -5.14 -0.64
CA ALA A 99 -20.29 -5.06 -0.81
C ALA A 99 -19.62 -4.57 0.49
N PRO A 100 -18.53 -5.20 0.95
CA PRO A 100 -17.91 -4.86 2.23
C PRO A 100 -17.19 -3.51 2.21
N LEU A 101 -16.93 -2.96 1.01
CA LEU A 101 -16.27 -1.68 0.79
C LEU A 101 -16.97 -0.95 -0.36
N THR A 102 -16.99 0.38 -0.31
CA THR A 102 -17.38 1.19 -1.48
C THR A 102 -16.27 1.15 -2.52
N PHE A 103 -16.59 1.52 -3.77
CA PHE A 103 -15.58 1.60 -4.81
C PHE A 103 -14.50 2.65 -4.48
N GLU A 104 -14.88 3.78 -3.90
CA GLU A 104 -13.94 4.83 -3.50
C GLU A 104 -12.96 4.32 -2.43
N ALA A 105 -13.45 3.56 -1.45
CA ALA A 105 -12.60 2.96 -0.43
C ALA A 105 -11.70 1.85 -1.01
N LEU A 106 -12.23 1.09 -1.97
CA LEU A 106 -11.51 -0.01 -2.62
C LEU A 106 -10.27 0.47 -3.39
N ILE A 107 -10.38 1.58 -4.13
CA ILE A 107 -9.28 2.10 -4.98
C ILE A 107 -8.33 3.08 -4.27
N GLN A 108 -8.66 3.48 -3.03
CA GLN A 108 -7.88 4.48 -2.32
C GLN A 108 -6.42 4.05 -2.04
N PRO A 109 -6.09 2.76 -1.76
CA PRO A 109 -4.71 2.31 -1.69
C PRO A 109 -3.92 2.62 -2.97
N GLU A 110 -4.52 2.39 -4.14
CA GLU A 110 -3.92 2.63 -5.44
C GLU A 110 -3.74 4.12 -5.71
N LEU A 111 -4.74 4.94 -5.38
CA LEU A 111 -4.64 6.40 -5.46
C LEU A 111 -3.52 6.94 -4.56
N ALA A 112 -3.41 6.43 -3.33
CA ALA A 112 -2.33 6.82 -2.42
C ALA A 112 -0.95 6.40 -2.94
N ALA A 113 -0.84 5.22 -3.58
CA ALA A 113 0.40 4.77 -4.19
C ALA A 113 0.79 5.63 -5.42
N LEU A 114 -0.19 6.00 -6.26
CA LEU A 114 0.01 6.93 -7.38
C LEU A 114 0.49 8.30 -6.89
N ALA A 115 -0.16 8.85 -5.86
CA ALA A 115 0.24 10.12 -5.25
C ALA A 115 1.66 10.03 -4.64
N ALA A 116 2.02 8.91 -4.01
CA ALA A 116 3.38 8.68 -3.51
C ALA A 116 4.41 8.68 -4.64
N ARG A 117 4.11 8.04 -5.76
CA ARG A 117 4.99 8.03 -6.94
C ARG A 117 5.18 9.42 -7.52
N GLN A 118 4.10 10.21 -7.67
CA GLN A 118 4.20 11.60 -8.11
C GLN A 118 5.04 12.43 -7.14
N SER A 119 4.80 12.27 -5.84
CA SER A 119 5.56 12.96 -4.79
C SER A 119 7.04 12.65 -4.89
N TRP A 120 7.42 11.39 -5.10
CA TRP A 120 8.81 10.98 -5.28
C TRP A 120 9.44 11.58 -6.54
N GLN A 121 8.74 11.55 -7.67
CA GLN A 121 9.21 12.15 -8.93
C GLN A 121 9.37 13.67 -8.83
N GLN A 122 8.66 14.30 -7.90
CA GLN A 122 8.70 15.73 -7.62
C GLN A 122 9.43 16.04 -6.31
N GLU A 123 10.48 15.28 -6.00
CA GLU A 123 11.42 15.55 -4.90
C GLU A 123 10.77 15.70 -3.51
N GLY A 124 9.72 14.91 -3.25
CA GLY A 124 9.02 14.90 -1.97
C GLY A 124 8.00 16.02 -1.81
N ARG A 125 7.49 16.60 -2.91
CA ARG A 125 6.34 17.51 -2.87
C ARG A 125 5.10 16.78 -2.34
N ARG A 126 4.32 17.41 -1.45
CA ARG A 126 3.02 16.87 -1.03
C ARG A 126 2.04 16.85 -2.21
N VAL A 127 1.39 15.71 -2.41
CA VAL A 127 0.38 15.51 -3.46
C VAL A 127 -0.95 15.21 -2.78
N PHE A 128 -1.99 15.99 -3.08
CA PHE A 128 -3.34 15.69 -2.63
C PHE A 128 -3.97 14.65 -3.55
N LEU A 129 -4.77 13.73 -3.01
CA LEU A 129 -5.45 12.73 -3.83
C LEU A 129 -6.42 13.37 -4.83
N SER A 130 -6.99 14.54 -4.49
CA SER A 130 -7.83 15.33 -5.38
C SER A 130 -7.10 15.92 -6.59
N ASP A 131 -5.76 16.00 -6.54
CA ASP A 131 -4.94 16.58 -7.61
C ASP A 131 -4.53 15.53 -8.65
N LEU A 132 -4.80 14.24 -8.39
CA LEU A 132 -4.52 13.15 -9.33
C LEU A 132 -5.42 13.26 -10.56
N ARG A 133 -4.82 13.15 -11.74
CA ARG A 133 -5.52 13.20 -13.02
C ARG A 133 -5.50 11.86 -13.73
N LEU A 134 -6.52 11.62 -14.56
CA LEU A 134 -6.63 10.39 -15.35
C LEU A 134 -5.54 10.26 -16.42
N ASP A 135 -5.01 11.38 -16.89
CA ASP A 135 -3.93 11.46 -17.87
C ASP A 135 -2.54 11.53 -17.23
N ASP A 136 -2.45 11.53 -15.89
CA ASP A 136 -1.16 11.41 -15.22
C ASP A 136 -0.53 10.06 -15.57
N PRO A 137 0.80 10.01 -15.79
CA PRO A 137 1.47 8.76 -16.09
C PRO A 137 1.19 7.71 -15.02
N GLY A 138 0.55 6.60 -15.40
CA GLY A 138 0.37 5.44 -14.53
C GLY A 138 1.65 4.63 -14.34
N TYR A 139 1.49 3.42 -13.79
CA TYR A 139 2.58 2.45 -13.69
C TYR A 139 2.86 1.79 -15.04
N ASP A 140 4.15 1.61 -15.35
CA ASP A 140 4.57 0.86 -16.54
C ASP A 140 4.54 -0.65 -16.26
N GLY A 141 3.39 -1.25 -16.51
CA GLY A 141 3.18 -2.69 -16.33
C GLY A 141 4.08 -3.55 -17.24
N ALA A 142 4.46 -3.05 -18.42
CA ALA A 142 5.32 -3.79 -19.34
C ALA A 142 6.75 -3.86 -18.82
N ALA A 143 7.30 -2.71 -18.37
CA ALA A 143 8.60 -2.65 -17.71
C ALA A 143 8.63 -3.52 -16.44
N PHE A 144 7.58 -3.46 -15.63
CA PHE A 144 7.45 -4.32 -14.46
C PHE A 144 7.48 -5.81 -14.83
N ALA A 145 6.67 -6.25 -15.79
CA ALA A 145 6.58 -7.65 -16.19
C ALA A 145 7.92 -8.20 -16.72
N ALA A 146 8.63 -7.39 -17.52
CA ALA A 146 9.95 -7.73 -18.03
C ALA A 146 10.97 -7.91 -16.88
N GLY A 147 11.03 -6.96 -15.94
CA GLY A 147 11.92 -7.03 -14.77
C GLY A 147 11.59 -8.20 -13.84
N TYR A 148 10.30 -8.45 -13.58
CA TYR A 148 9.83 -9.56 -12.75
C TYR A 148 10.20 -10.92 -13.35
N ARG A 149 10.06 -11.08 -14.68
CA ARG A 149 10.48 -12.30 -15.39
C ARG A 149 11.97 -12.58 -15.22
N LEU A 150 12.82 -11.57 -15.35
CA LEU A 150 14.27 -11.70 -15.17
C LEU A 150 14.63 -12.13 -13.74
N GLN A 151 13.99 -11.53 -12.73
CA GLN A 151 14.18 -11.91 -11.32
C GLN A 151 13.80 -13.38 -11.07
N ARG A 152 12.68 -13.85 -11.60
CA ARG A 152 12.27 -15.25 -11.47
C ARG A 152 13.23 -16.24 -12.15
N LEU A 153 13.77 -15.88 -13.31
CA LEU A 153 14.76 -16.72 -14.00
C LEU A 153 16.09 -16.78 -13.25
N ALA A 154 16.53 -15.67 -12.65
CA ALA A 154 17.73 -15.63 -11.82
C ALA A 154 17.58 -16.45 -10.53
N ALA A 155 16.41 -16.41 -9.88
CA ALA A 155 16.12 -17.18 -8.67
C ALA A 155 16.09 -18.70 -8.91
N ARG A 156 15.74 -19.15 -10.13
CA ARG A 156 15.74 -20.57 -10.51
C ARG A 156 17.13 -21.16 -10.79
N LYS A 157 18.15 -20.31 -10.96
CA LYS A 157 19.54 -20.72 -11.24
C LYS A 157 20.39 -20.87 -9.97
N LYS A 158 19.83 -20.59 -8.80
CA LYS A 158 20.43 -20.82 -7.48
C LYS A 158 19.76 -22.02 -6.82
#